data_AF-A0A2S6EZU5-F1
#
_entry.id   AF-A0A2S6EZU5-F1
#
_cell.length_a   1.000
_cell.length_b   1.000
_cell.length_c   1.000
_cell.angle_alpha   90.00
_cell.angle_beta   90.00
_cell.angle_gamma   90.00
#
_symmetry.space_group_name_H-M   'P 1'
#
loop_
_entity.id
_entity.type
_entity.pdbx_description
1 polymer ?
#
loop_
_entity_poly.entity_id
_entity_poly.type
_entity_poly.pdbx_seq_one_letter_code
_entity_poly.pdbx_strand_id
1 'polypeptide(L)'
;MEVILLEKVRNLGNLGDKVHVKSGYGRNYLIPQNKAVFATEQNIELFQKRRSELEKKAQQALANAEQRAAKLNDTTVVISAMASDEGKLYGSVGVNEIKDALIEKQIEISKREIVMPEGPLHSIGHYVVEVHVHSDVVANLQVEIIPAK
;
A
#
# COMPACT_ATOMS: atom_id res chain seq x y z
N MET A 1 25.40 8.44 3.88
CA MET A 1 25.05 8.50 5.31
C MET A 1 24.56 7.12 5.73
N GLU A 2 24.98 6.63 6.89
CA GLU A 2 24.61 5.29 7.36
C GLU A 2 23.44 5.34 8.33
N VAL A 3 22.44 4.50 8.09
CA VAL A 3 21.26 4.37 8.94
C VAL A 3 20.93 2.89 9.18
N ILE A 4 20.27 2.61 10.29
CA ILE A 4 19.72 1.29 10.63
C ILE A 4 18.22 1.38 10.48
N LEU A 5 17.63 0.46 9.71
CA LEU A 5 16.20 0.43 9.47
C LEU A 5 15.46 -0.12 10.69
N LEU A 6 14.43 0.61 11.14
CA LEU A 6 13.54 0.19 12.22
C LEU A 6 12.32 -0.58 11.69
N GLU A 7 12.00 -0.40 10.42
CA GLU A 7 10.96 -1.12 9.69
C GLU A 7 11.47 -1.52 8.30
N LYS A 8 10.80 -2.47 7.66
CA LYS A 8 11.13 -2.86 6.29
C LYS A 8 10.69 -1.77 5.32
N VAL A 9 11.62 -1.32 4.48
CA VAL A 9 11.37 -0.26 3.49
C VAL A 9 11.59 -0.83 2.09
N ARG A 10 10.57 -0.69 1.23
CA ARG A 10 10.61 -1.16 -0.17
C ARG A 10 11.81 -0.56 -0.91
N ASN A 11 12.55 -1.42 -1.62
CA ASN A 11 13.76 -1.09 -2.38
C ASN A 11 14.95 -0.58 -1.55
N LEU A 12 14.94 -0.74 -0.22
CA LEU A 12 16.03 -0.29 0.64
C LEU A 12 16.60 -1.43 1.50
N GLY A 13 15.75 -2.18 2.21
CA GLY A 13 16.20 -3.26 3.08
C GLY A 13 15.15 -3.72 4.09
N ASN A 14 15.52 -4.73 4.88
CA ASN A 14 14.71 -5.30 5.94
C ASN A 14 14.96 -4.62 7.29
N LEU A 15 14.11 -4.96 8.26
CA LEU A 15 14.23 -4.50 9.65
C LEU A 15 15.60 -4.89 10.24
N GLY A 16 16.34 -3.89 10.73
CA GLY A 16 17.67 -4.05 11.31
C GLY A 16 18.84 -3.96 10.35
N ASP A 17 18.59 -3.83 9.04
CA ASP A 17 19.66 -3.70 8.07
C ASP A 17 20.36 -2.35 8.21
N LYS A 18 21.70 -2.39 8.18
CA LYS A 18 22.54 -1.19 8.10
C LYS A 18 22.72 -0.85 6.62
N VAL A 19 22.13 0.27 6.19
CA VAL A 19 22.12 0.69 4.79
C VAL A 19 22.76 2.05 4.60
N HIS A 20 23.44 2.22 3.47
CA HIS A 20 24.00 3.50 3.07
C HIS A 20 22.99 4.26 2.20
N VAL A 21 22.49 5.40 2.70
CA VAL A 21 21.53 6.25 2.00
C VAL A 21 22.09 7.64 1.71
N LYS A 22 21.52 8.31 0.71
CA LYS A 22 21.76 9.74 0.47
C LYS A 22 21.33 10.53 1.71
N SER A 23 22.16 11.48 2.15
CA SER A 23 21.94 12.21 3.40
C SER A 23 20.58 12.93 3.46
N GLY A 24 20.09 13.46 2.33
CA GLY A 24 18.76 14.09 2.27
C GLY A 24 17.61 13.10 2.48
N TYR A 25 17.70 11.89 1.91
CA TYR A 25 16.67 10.85 2.09
C TYR A 25 16.61 10.36 3.54
N GLY A 26 17.76 10.18 4.18
CA GLY A 26 17.84 9.85 5.60
C GLY A 26 17.24 10.93 6.50
N ARG A 27 17.70 12.18 6.35
CA ARG A 27 17.33 13.30 7.24
C ARG A 27 15.91 13.80 7.06
N ASN A 28 15.38 13.80 5.84
CA ASN A 28 14.08 14.43 5.54
C ASN A 28 12.92 13.43 5.51
N TYR A 29 13.19 12.13 5.29
CA TYR A 29 12.15 11.12 5.13
C TYR A 29 12.26 10.00 6.16
N LEU A 30 13.39 9.28 6.21
CA LEU A 30 13.50 8.07 7.03
C LEU A 30 13.51 8.34 8.53
N ILE A 31 14.30 9.31 8.99
CA ILE A 31 14.42 9.62 10.42
C ILE A 31 13.16 10.30 10.96
N PRO A 32 12.59 11.34 10.32
CA PRO A 32 11.39 12.00 10.83
C PRO A 32 10.16 11.08 10.89
N GLN A 33 10.07 10.09 10.01
CA GLN A 33 8.98 9.11 10.01
C GLN A 33 9.27 7.89 10.91
N ASN A 34 10.34 7.91 11.71
CA ASN A 34 10.78 6.81 12.57
C ASN A 34 11.03 5.49 11.82
N LYS A 35 11.36 5.55 10.53
CA LYS A 35 11.66 4.37 9.70
C LYS A 35 13.10 3.91 9.84
N ALA A 36 13.99 4.81 10.24
CA ALA A 36 15.40 4.51 10.45
C ALA A 36 16.01 5.40 11.53
N VAL A 37 17.12 4.94 12.12
CA VAL A 37 17.95 5.71 13.06
C VAL A 37 19.38 5.83 12.54
N PHE A 38 20.12 6.83 13.02
CA PHE A 38 21.55 6.94 12.72
C PHE A 38 22.29 5.69 13.19
N ALA A 39 23.20 5.18 12.36
CA ALA A 39 24.01 4.01 12.68
C ALA A 39 25.17 4.35 13.64
N THR A 40 24.86 4.83 14.84
CA THR A 40 25.83 5.01 15.94
C THR A 40 25.91 3.74 16.80
N GLU A 41 27.05 3.50 17.45
CA GLU A 41 27.27 2.30 18.28
C GLU A 41 26.20 2.13 19.37
N GLN A 42 25.82 3.24 20.02
CA GLN A 42 24.75 3.26 21.02
C GLN A 42 23.38 2.80 20.46
N ASN A 43 23.06 3.21 19.23
CA ASN A 43 21.80 2.84 18.58
C ASN A 43 21.82 1.38 18.13
N ILE A 44 22.99 0.82 17.78
CA ILE A 44 23.13 -0.61 17.43
C ILE A 44 22.82 -1.48 18.65
N GLU A 45 23.40 -1.18 19.81
CA GLU A 45 23.14 -1.93 21.05
C GLU A 45 21.68 -1.81 21.50
N LEU A 46 21.12 -0.60 21.41
CA LEU A 46 19.73 -0.34 21.77
C LEU A 46 18.77 -1.07 20.81
N PHE A 47 19.10 -1.13 19.52
CA PHE A 47 18.34 -1.91 18.53
C PHE A 47 18.38 -3.39 18.86
N GLN A 48 19.54 -3.97 19.20
CA GLN A 48 19.64 -5.38 19.58
C GLN A 48 18.75 -5.73 20.79
N LYS A 49 18.67 -4.83 21.78
CA LYS A 49 17.79 -5.01 22.96
C LYS A 49 16.30 -4.94 22.59
N ARG A 50 15.92 -4.09 21.63
CA ARG A 50 14.54 -3.91 21.18
C ARG A 50 14.14 -4.79 19.99
N ARG A 51 15.07 -5.57 19.46
CA ARG A 51 14.89 -6.37 18.25
C ARG A 51 13.69 -7.31 18.36
N SER A 52 13.57 -8.03 19.48
CA SER A 52 12.49 -8.98 19.71
C SER A 52 11.11 -8.31 19.75
N GLU A 53 11.02 -7.08 20.26
CA GLU A 53 9.78 -6.30 20.28
C GLU A 53 9.41 -5.79 18.88
N LEU A 54 10.40 -5.30 18.14
CA LEU A 54 10.21 -4.80 16.78
C LEU A 54 9.84 -5.93 15.80
N GLU A 55 10.45 -7.11 15.94
CA GLU A 55 10.10 -8.30 15.15
C GLU A 55 8.67 -8.76 15.43
N LYS A 56 8.24 -8.79 16.70
CA LYS A 56 6.85 -9.12 17.05
C LYS A 56 5.85 -8.12 16.45
N LYS A 57 6.15 -6.83 16.52
CA LYS A 57 5.30 -5.78 15.91
C LYS A 57 5.25 -5.91 14.39
N ALA A 58 6.38 -6.21 13.74
CA ALA A 58 6.43 -6.43 12.30
C ALA A 58 5.60 -7.64 11.87
N GLN A 59 5.66 -8.75 12.61
CA GLN A 59 4.83 -9.94 12.35
C GLN A 59 3.33 -9.64 12.53
N GLN A 60 2.96 -8.90 13.57
CA GLN A 60 1.57 -8.48 13.77
C GLN A 60 1.08 -7.56 12.65
N ALA A 61 1.90 -6.61 12.20
CA ALA A 61 1.58 -5.73 11.09
C ALA A 61 1.39 -6.51 9.78
N LEU A 62 2.25 -7.50 9.53
CA LEU A 62 2.17 -8.37 8.36
C LEU A 62 0.89 -9.22 8.42
N ALA A 63 0.58 -9.86 9.55
CA ALA A 63 -0.64 -10.65 9.72
C ALA A 63 -1.91 -9.80 9.51
N ASN A 64 -1.94 -8.57 10.03
CA ASN A 64 -3.04 -7.63 9.81
C ASN A 64 -3.16 -7.22 8.33
N ALA A 65 -2.05 -7.08 7.62
CA ALA A 65 -2.03 -6.77 6.20
C ALA A 65 -2.52 -7.95 5.35
N GLU A 66 -2.11 -9.17 5.66
CA GLU A 66 -2.59 -10.39 5.00
C GLU A 66 -4.10 -10.58 5.18
N GLN A 67 -4.62 -10.37 6.38
CA GLN A 67 -6.06 -10.42 6.63
C GLN A 67 -6.83 -9.38 5.80
N ARG A 68 -6.29 -8.16 5.68
CA ARG A 68 -6.90 -7.12 4.86
C ARG A 68 -6.83 -7.45 3.37
N ALA A 69 -5.69 -7.99 2.92
CA ALA A 69 -5.51 -8.43 1.54
C ALA A 69 -6.46 -9.57 1.16
N ALA A 70 -6.67 -10.54 2.06
CA ALA A 70 -7.65 -11.61 1.85
C ALA A 70 -9.07 -11.04 1.65
N LYS A 71 -9.51 -10.12 2.51
CA LYS A 71 -10.80 -9.44 2.35
C LYS A 71 -10.92 -8.72 1.01
N LEU A 72 -9.84 -8.10 0.53
CA LEU A 72 -9.84 -7.39 -0.74
C LEU A 72 -9.89 -8.34 -1.93
N ASN A 73 -9.17 -9.46 -1.89
CA ASN A 73 -9.18 -10.47 -2.93
C ASN A 73 -10.56 -11.14 -3.07
N ASP A 74 -11.26 -11.35 -1.95
CA ASP A 74 -12.60 -11.94 -1.94
C ASP A 74 -13.71 -10.93 -2.29
N THR A 75 -13.38 -9.64 -2.39
CA THR A 75 -14.35 -8.59 -2.65
C THR A 75 -14.35 -8.20 -4.13
N THR A 76 -15.49 -8.39 -4.79
CA THR A 76 -15.77 -7.76 -6.09
C THR A 76 -16.48 -6.44 -5.87
N VAL A 77 -15.97 -5.35 -6.45
CA VAL A 77 -16.56 -4.01 -6.37
C VAL A 77 -17.29 -3.71 -7.68
N VAL A 78 -18.58 -3.39 -7.58
CA VAL A 78 -19.39 -3.01 -8.74
C VAL A 78 -19.57 -1.49 -8.73
N ILE A 79 -19.15 -0.84 -9.81
CA ILE A 79 -19.22 0.62 -9.98
C ILE A 79 -20.19 0.91 -11.13
N SER A 80 -21.26 1.65 -10.83
CA SER A 80 -22.20 2.13 -11.85
C SER A 80 -21.72 3.46 -12.43
N ALA A 81 -21.57 3.52 -13.75
CA ALA A 81 -21.13 4.74 -14.44
C ALA A 81 -21.89 4.94 -15.75
N MET A 82 -22.15 6.20 -16.12
CA MET A 82 -22.81 6.52 -17.38
C MET A 82 -21.92 6.14 -18.56
N ALA A 83 -22.47 5.37 -19.50
CA ALA A 83 -21.76 4.88 -20.66
C ALA A 83 -22.57 5.08 -21.94
N SER A 84 -21.86 5.21 -23.04
CA SER A 84 -22.41 5.15 -24.40
C SER A 84 -22.80 3.73 -24.79
N ASP A 85 -23.62 3.58 -25.83
CA ASP A 85 -24.03 2.28 -26.38
C ASP A 85 -22.82 1.44 -26.88
N GLU A 86 -21.71 2.10 -27.21
CA GLU A 86 -20.44 1.45 -27.59
C GLU A 86 -19.60 0.96 -26.39
N GLY A 87 -20.06 1.17 -25.16
CA GLY A 87 -19.38 0.72 -23.94
C GLY A 87 -18.29 1.66 -23.42
N LYS A 88 -18.08 2.82 -24.04
CA LYS A 88 -17.20 3.88 -23.51
C LYS A 88 -17.93 4.69 -22.44
N LEU A 89 -17.25 4.96 -21.34
CA LEU A 89 -17.74 5.80 -20.26
C LEU A 89 -17.69 7.27 -20.68
N TYR A 90 -18.70 8.04 -20.28
CA TYR A 90 -18.69 9.50 -20.41
C TYR A 90 -17.71 10.18 -19.44
N GLY A 91 -17.33 9.46 -18.38
CA GLY A 91 -16.33 9.88 -17.40
C GLY A 91 -15.18 8.89 -17.27
N SER A 92 -14.60 8.83 -16.08
CA SER A 92 -13.52 7.92 -15.74
C SER A 92 -13.74 7.31 -14.36
N VAL A 93 -13.46 6.03 -14.22
CA VAL A 93 -13.39 5.37 -12.91
C VAL A 93 -11.93 5.33 -12.51
N GLY A 94 -11.54 6.14 -11.52
CA GLY A 94 -10.20 6.23 -11.01
C GLY A 94 -10.11 5.77 -9.55
N VAL A 95 -9.02 6.18 -8.91
CA VAL A 95 -8.68 5.81 -7.54
C VAL A 95 -9.73 6.28 -6.52
N ASN A 96 -10.40 7.41 -6.78
CA ASN A 96 -11.38 7.97 -5.85
C ASN A 96 -12.66 7.12 -5.82
N GLU A 97 -13.17 6.80 -7.01
CA GLU A 97 -14.40 6.02 -7.19
C GLU A 97 -14.23 4.62 -6.62
N ILE A 98 -13.07 3.99 -6.87
CA ILE A 98 -12.73 2.67 -6.30
C ILE A 98 -12.67 2.74 -4.78
N LYS A 99 -12.01 3.77 -4.22
CA LYS A 99 -11.89 3.96 -2.78
C LYS A 99 -13.26 4.19 -2.13
N ASP A 100 -14.12 5.02 -2.73
CA ASP A 100 -15.45 5.30 -2.21
C ASP A 100 -16.34 4.04 -2.22
N ALA A 101 -16.28 3.24 -3.29
CA ALA A 101 -16.98 1.96 -3.37
C ALA A 101 -16.47 0.91 -2.35
N LEU A 102 -15.19 0.96 -1.97
CA LEU A 102 -14.64 0.12 -0.91
C LEU A 102 -15.04 0.58 0.50
N ILE A 103 -15.18 1.90 0.70
CA ILE A 103 -15.68 2.47 1.96
C ILE A 103 -17.13 2.04 2.21
N GLU A 104 -17.97 1.99 1.17
CA GLU A 104 -19.34 1.45 1.27
C GLU A 104 -19.36 -0.01 1.75
N LYS A 105 -18.33 -0.79 1.40
CA LYS A 105 -18.14 -2.17 1.86
C LYS A 105 -17.44 -2.27 3.22
N GLN A 106 -17.25 -1.16 3.92
CA GLN A 106 -16.57 -1.06 5.22
C GLN A 106 -15.09 -1.52 5.17
N ILE A 107 -14.46 -1.40 4.00
CA ILE A 107 -13.03 -1.68 3.83
C ILE A 107 -12.30 -0.34 3.66
N GLU A 108 -11.61 0.11 4.71
CA GLU A 108 -10.83 1.33 4.67
C GLU A 108 -9.53 1.12 3.85
N ILE A 109 -9.37 1.92 2.79
CA ILE A 109 -8.16 1.97 1.96
C ILE A 109 -7.73 3.42 1.74
N SER A 110 -6.42 3.64 1.69
CA SER A 110 -5.84 4.91 1.27
C SER A 110 -5.66 4.99 -0.25
N LYS A 111 -5.85 6.18 -0.83
CA LYS A 111 -5.61 6.44 -2.26
C LYS A 111 -4.21 6.07 -2.73
N ARG A 112 -3.23 6.08 -1.81
CA ARG A 112 -1.82 5.76 -2.11
C ARG A 112 -1.57 4.26 -2.26
N GLU A 113 -2.47 3.43 -1.76
CA GLU A 113 -2.35 1.97 -1.81
C GLU A 113 -2.87 1.43 -3.15
N ILE A 114 -3.79 2.13 -3.80
CA ILE A 114 -4.36 1.73 -5.09
C ILE A 114 -3.38 2.08 -6.21
N VAL A 115 -3.01 1.07 -7.00
CA VAL A 115 -2.05 1.22 -8.10
C VAL A 115 -2.76 1.01 -9.43
N MET A 116 -2.74 2.05 -10.27
CA MET A 116 -3.31 2.06 -11.60
C MET A 116 -2.26 2.54 -12.61
N PRO A 117 -1.37 1.66 -13.10
CA PRO A 117 -0.25 2.05 -13.95
C PRO A 117 -0.71 2.58 -15.31
N GLU A 118 -1.78 2.01 -15.85
CA GLU A 118 -2.39 2.40 -17.13
C GLU A 118 -3.33 3.62 -17.02
N GLY A 119 -3.51 4.15 -15.81
CA GLY A 119 -4.41 5.27 -15.53
C GLY A 119 -5.87 4.86 -15.30
N PRO A 120 -6.80 5.84 -15.27
CA PRO A 120 -8.22 5.60 -15.00
C PRO A 120 -8.93 4.73 -16.05
N LEU A 121 -9.99 4.04 -15.65
CA LEU A 121 -10.78 3.17 -16.51
C LEU A 121 -11.85 3.99 -17.26
N HIS A 122 -11.95 3.77 -18.57
CA HIS A 122 -12.83 4.54 -19.47
C HIS A 122 -13.84 3.68 -20.24
N SER A 123 -13.93 2.38 -19.93
CA SER A 123 -14.83 1.45 -20.59
C SER A 123 -15.50 0.52 -19.60
N ILE A 124 -16.73 0.12 -19.90
CA ILE A 124 -17.45 -0.94 -19.18
C ILE A 124 -16.65 -2.24 -19.31
N GLY A 125 -16.62 -3.04 -18.25
CA GLY A 125 -15.92 -4.32 -18.26
C GLY A 125 -15.50 -4.78 -16.88
N HIS A 126 -14.66 -5.81 -16.85
CA HIS A 126 -14.07 -6.36 -15.64
C HIS A 126 -12.58 -6.03 -15.65
N TYR A 127 -12.12 -5.46 -14.54
CA TYR A 127 -10.74 -5.03 -14.36
C TYR A 127 -10.20 -5.60 -13.06
N VAL A 128 -8.89 -5.87 -13.04
CA VAL A 128 -8.18 -6.24 -11.83
C VAL A 128 -7.28 -5.07 -11.47
N VAL A 129 -7.46 -4.52 -10.27
CA VAL A 129 -6.68 -3.39 -9.76
C VAL A 129 -5.82 -3.87 -8.61
N GLU A 130 -4.52 -3.60 -8.70
CA GLU A 130 -3.57 -3.95 -7.65
C GLU A 130 -3.66 -2.94 -6.49
N VAL A 131 -3.73 -3.47 -5.27
CA VAL A 131 -3.74 -2.69 -4.03
C VAL A 131 -2.56 -3.10 -3.18
N HIS A 132 -1.62 -2.17 -2.97
CA HIS A 132 -0.46 -2.34 -2.11
C HIS A 132 -0.82 -2.06 -0.65
N VAL A 133 -1.23 -3.11 0.06
CA VAL A 133 -1.67 -3.05 1.47
C VAL A 133 -0.48 -2.93 2.43
N HIS A 134 0.65 -3.54 2.07
CA HIS A 134 1.90 -3.50 2.82
C HIS A 134 3.10 -3.65 1.86
N SER A 135 4.31 -3.38 2.33
CA SER A 135 5.56 -3.49 1.56
C SER A 135 5.73 -4.83 0.83
N ASP A 136 5.18 -5.90 1.41
CA ASP A 136 5.29 -7.29 0.92
C ASP A 136 3.93 -7.91 0.53
N VAL A 137 2.83 -7.18 0.72
CA VAL A 137 1.48 -7.72 0.54
C VAL A 137 0.74 -6.89 -0.50
N VAL A 138 0.45 -7.54 -1.63
CA VAL A 138 -0.34 -7.01 -2.74
C VAL A 138 -1.64 -7.78 -2.80
N ALA A 139 -2.76 -7.06 -2.91
CA ALA A 139 -4.08 -7.62 -3.13
C ALA A 139 -4.56 -7.28 -4.55
N ASN A 140 -5.31 -8.18 -5.16
CA ASN A 140 -5.90 -8.03 -6.48
C ASN A 140 -7.40 -7.82 -6.32
N LEU A 141 -7.83 -6.57 -6.45
CA LEU A 141 -9.23 -6.21 -6.34
C LEU A 141 -9.93 -6.38 -7.69
N GLN A 142 -11.02 -7.13 -7.70
CA GLN A 142 -11.88 -7.24 -8.90
C GLN A 142 -12.84 -6.05 -8.94
N VAL A 143 -12.75 -5.27 -10.01
CA VAL A 143 -13.61 -4.11 -10.26
C VAL A 143 -14.46 -4.37 -11.50
N GLU A 144 -15.77 -4.39 -11.31
CA GLU A 144 -16.75 -4.51 -12.38
C GLU A 144 -17.41 -3.16 -12.62
N ILE A 145 -17.33 -2.67 -13.86
CA ILE A 145 -17.99 -1.43 -14.27
C ILE A 145 -19.24 -1.79 -15.04
N ILE A 146 -20.40 -1.31 -14.58
CA ILE A 146 -21.71 -1.51 -15.22
C ILE A 146 -22.31 -0.19 -15.70
N PRO A 147 -23.10 -0.18 -16.78
CA PRO A 147 -23.81 1.01 -17.22
C PRO A 147 -24.82 1.45 -16.16
N ALA A 148 -24.75 2.73 -15.77
CA ALA A 148 -25.81 3.36 -15.02
C ALA A 148 -27.07 3.44 -15.88
N LYS A 149 -28.22 3.07 -15.30
CA LYS A 149 -29.53 3.23 -15.94
C LYS A 149 -29.90 4.70 -16.11
#